data_AF-A0A2C9M7I6-F1
#
_entry.id   AF-A0A2C9M7I6-F1
#
_cell.length_a   1.000
_cell.length_b   1.000
_cell.length_c   1.000
_cell.angle_alpha   90.00
_cell.angle_beta   90.00
_cell.angle_gamma   90.00
#
_symmetry.space_group_name_H-M   'P 1'
#
loop_
_entity.id
_entity.type
_entity.pdbx_description
1 polymer ?
#
loop_
_entity_poly.entity_id
_entity_poly.type
_entity_poly.pdbx_seq_one_letter_code
_entity_poly.pdbx_strand_id
1 'polypeptide(L)'
;MKDAVYTEVNEHYFFHGTLVKNVNSLALSGFNLSSARLGLYGRGIYGAERSTKSDEYTDATGDVQNMLLVRMTLGNIYLVNDTEKRQAIRNASQPPAVDNNGQPTTYDSVMSDFRDEKYGVFREFIVYKETQCYPEYIIEYKRVFNSSSSTFIFSIFNFIVPLIVLNLL
;
A
#
# COMPACT_ATOMS: atom_id res chain seq x y z
N MET A 1 -8.56 9.06 5.18
CA MET A 1 -7.92 8.11 6.08
C MET A 1 -8.81 7.97 7.31
N LYS A 2 -8.89 6.78 7.91
CA LYS A 2 -9.38 6.67 9.30
C LYS A 2 -8.42 7.43 10.22
N ASP A 3 -8.79 7.58 11.49
CA ASP A 3 -7.93 8.24 12.48
C ASP A 3 -6.50 7.65 12.47
N ALA A 4 -5.51 8.51 12.67
CA ALA A 4 -4.12 8.09 12.74
C ALA A 4 -3.91 7.19 13.96
N VAL A 5 -3.10 6.15 13.79
CA VAL A 5 -2.65 5.30 14.91
C VAL A 5 -1.74 6.13 15.82
N TYR A 6 -0.81 6.87 15.21
CA TYR A 6 0.05 7.86 15.86
C TYR A 6 0.07 9.13 15.01
N THR A 7 -0.44 10.23 15.56
CA THR A 7 -0.63 11.49 14.83
C THR A 7 0.69 12.20 14.55
N GLU A 8 1.68 12.05 15.42
CA GLU A 8 2.99 12.69 15.36
C GLU A 8 3.83 12.26 14.15
N VAL A 9 3.59 11.06 13.63
CA VAL A 9 4.28 10.49 12.45
C VAL A 9 3.32 10.25 11.28
N ASN A 10 2.06 10.67 11.42
CA ASN A 10 1.02 10.43 10.41
C ASN A 10 0.93 8.92 10.05
N GLU A 11 0.87 8.06 11.07
CA GLU A 11 0.80 6.61 10.88
C GLU A 11 -0.64 6.15 10.66
N HIS A 12 -0.87 5.37 9.61
CA HIS A 12 -2.18 4.83 9.27
C HIS A 12 -2.08 3.38 8.76
N TYR A 13 -3.22 2.69 8.83
CA TYR A 13 -3.39 1.37 8.21
C TYR A 13 -3.72 1.47 6.72
N PHE A 14 -3.06 0.64 5.92
CA PHE A 14 -3.32 0.48 4.49
C PHE A 14 -3.38 -0.99 4.10
N PHE A 15 -4.14 -1.30 3.06
CA PHE A 15 -4.13 -2.61 2.43
C PHE A 15 -2.99 -2.67 1.40
N HIS A 16 -2.19 -3.73 1.44
CA HIS A 16 -1.14 -4.02 0.46
C HIS A 16 -1.43 -5.35 -0.24
N GLY A 17 -1.78 -5.27 -1.52
CA GLY A 17 -2.00 -6.44 -2.36
C GLY A 17 -0.69 -7.00 -2.86
N THR A 18 -0.55 -8.32 -2.83
CA THR A 18 0.63 -9.02 -3.31
C THR A 18 0.26 -10.44 -3.72
N LEU A 19 1.15 -11.12 -4.44
CA LEU A 19 0.98 -12.52 -4.78
C LEU A 19 1.08 -13.38 -3.51
N VAL A 20 0.27 -14.43 -3.41
CA VAL A 20 0.22 -15.39 -2.29
C VAL A 20 1.61 -15.90 -1.94
N LYS A 21 2.44 -16.20 -2.96
CA LYS A 21 3.83 -16.66 -2.76
C LYS A 21 4.73 -15.66 -2.01
N ASN A 22 4.39 -14.37 -1.99
CA ASN A 22 5.16 -13.30 -1.33
C ASN A 22 4.64 -12.98 0.08
N VAL A 23 3.44 -13.41 0.44
CA VAL A 23 2.76 -12.98 1.69
C VAL A 23 3.58 -13.35 2.91
N ASN A 24 4.00 -14.60 3.02
CA ASN A 24 4.78 -15.07 4.16
C ASN A 24 6.15 -14.40 4.25
N SER A 25 6.85 -14.21 3.12
CA SER A 25 8.16 -13.55 3.14
C SER A 25 8.05 -12.08 3.53
N LEU A 26 7.01 -11.38 3.07
CA LEU A 26 6.76 -9.99 3.45
C LEU A 26 6.36 -9.88 4.92
N ALA A 27 5.49 -10.76 5.41
CA ALA A 27 5.07 -10.76 6.81
C ALA A 27 6.23 -11.06 7.78
N LEU A 28 7.17 -11.93 7.40
CA LEU A 28 8.29 -12.31 8.25
C LEU A 28 9.49 -11.37 8.14
N SER A 29 9.81 -10.91 6.94
CA SER A 29 11.07 -10.18 6.66
C SER A 29 10.85 -8.71 6.32
N GLY A 30 9.61 -8.24 6.27
CA GLY A 30 9.28 -6.90 5.79
C GLY A 30 9.45 -6.75 4.28
N PHE A 31 9.50 -5.50 3.83
CA PHE A 31 9.63 -5.15 2.41
C PHE A 31 11.09 -5.02 2.00
N ASN A 32 11.39 -5.38 0.74
CA ASN A 32 12.70 -5.17 0.12
C ASN A 32 12.55 -4.38 -1.19
N LEU A 33 12.96 -3.11 -1.19
CA LEU A 33 12.83 -2.18 -2.32
C LEU A 33 13.79 -2.49 -3.47
N SER A 34 14.89 -3.21 -3.21
CA SER A 34 15.79 -3.66 -4.29
C SER A 34 15.09 -4.61 -5.27
N SER A 35 14.08 -5.35 -4.77
CA SER A 35 13.26 -6.27 -5.57
C SER A 35 11.91 -5.67 -6.00
N ALA A 36 11.61 -4.44 -5.58
CA ALA A 36 10.35 -3.80 -5.90
C ALA A 36 10.23 -3.48 -7.39
N ARG A 37 9.04 -3.71 -7.96
CA ARG A 37 8.72 -3.32 -9.33
C ARG A 37 8.50 -1.82 -9.42
N LEU A 38 8.76 -1.24 -10.59
CA LEU A 38 8.43 0.16 -10.85
C LEU A 38 6.91 0.32 -10.99
N GLY A 39 6.31 1.16 -10.14
CA GLY A 39 4.89 1.51 -10.19
C GLY A 39 4.62 2.87 -10.85
N LEU A 40 3.39 3.37 -10.73
CA LEU A 40 2.97 4.65 -11.34
C LEU A 40 3.63 5.88 -10.69
N TYR A 41 4.04 5.77 -9.42
CA TYR A 41 4.63 6.84 -8.62
C TYR A 41 6.06 6.51 -8.21
N GLY A 42 6.78 5.72 -9.01
CA GLY A 42 8.16 5.32 -8.72
C GLY A 42 8.30 3.96 -8.03
N ARG A 43 9.51 3.69 -7.55
CA ARG A 43 9.89 2.44 -6.88
C ARG A 43 9.74 2.61 -5.36
N GLY A 44 8.59 2.22 -4.85
CA GLY A 44 8.23 2.33 -3.44
C GLY A 44 7.34 1.17 -2.99
N ILE A 45 6.91 1.22 -1.74
CA ILE A 45 5.92 0.31 -1.15
C ILE A 45 4.56 1.01 -1.24
N TYR A 46 3.59 0.35 -1.85
CA TYR A 46 2.28 0.92 -2.17
C TYR A 46 1.23 0.40 -1.21
N GLY A 47 0.41 1.28 -0.64
CA GLY A 47 -0.76 0.95 0.16
C GLY A 47 -2.00 1.67 -0.36
N ALA A 48 -3.18 1.09 -0.13
CA ALA A 48 -4.44 1.73 -0.44
C ALA A 48 -5.41 1.68 0.75
N GLU A 49 -6.27 2.68 0.87
CA GLU A 49 -7.32 2.70 1.91
C GLU A 49 -8.43 1.69 1.65
N ARG A 50 -8.62 1.31 0.38
CA ARG A 50 -9.66 0.38 -0.05
C ARG A 50 -9.04 -0.95 -0.42
N SER A 51 -9.49 -2.02 0.22
CA SER A 51 -9.07 -3.39 -0.09
C SER A 51 -9.33 -3.75 -1.55
N THR A 52 -10.38 -3.21 -2.17
CA THR A 52 -10.68 -3.43 -3.60
C THR A 52 -9.57 -2.94 -4.53
N LYS A 53 -8.85 -1.87 -4.17
CA LYS A 53 -7.70 -1.41 -4.95
C LYS A 53 -6.54 -2.38 -4.80
N SER A 54 -6.28 -2.81 -3.58
CA SER A 54 -5.20 -3.75 -3.29
C SER A 54 -5.47 -5.13 -3.89
N ASP A 55 -6.74 -5.57 -3.98
CA ASP A 55 -7.14 -6.83 -4.65
C ASP A 55 -6.73 -6.88 -6.12
N GLU A 56 -6.60 -5.73 -6.81
CA GLU A 56 -6.10 -5.68 -8.20
C GLU A 56 -4.65 -6.18 -8.34
N TYR A 57 -3.91 -6.27 -7.22
CA TYR A 57 -2.51 -6.69 -7.16
C TYR A 57 -2.31 -8.07 -6.52
N THR A 58 -3.38 -8.77 -6.14
CA THR A 58 -3.29 -10.17 -5.68
C THR A 58 -3.39 -11.14 -6.86
N ASP A 59 -3.32 -12.45 -6.60
CA ASP A 59 -3.39 -13.45 -7.66
C ASP A 59 -4.71 -13.36 -8.46
N ALA A 60 -4.58 -13.52 -9.78
CA ALA A 60 -5.73 -13.44 -10.70
C ALA A 60 -6.71 -14.62 -10.54
N THR A 61 -6.21 -15.75 -10.03
CA THR A 61 -6.97 -17.00 -9.88
C THR A 61 -6.76 -17.58 -8.48
N GLY A 62 -7.60 -18.56 -8.12
CA GLY A 62 -7.57 -19.21 -6.80
C GLY A 62 -8.76 -18.82 -5.93
N ASP A 63 -9.30 -19.81 -5.22
CA ASP A 63 -10.49 -19.65 -4.39
C ASP A 63 -10.25 -18.76 -3.16
N VAL A 64 -9.01 -18.77 -2.66
CA VAL A 64 -8.56 -18.00 -1.50
C VAL A 64 -7.51 -17.01 -1.97
N GLN A 65 -7.65 -15.78 -1.52
CA GLN A 65 -6.77 -14.67 -1.79
C GLN A 65 -6.18 -14.16 -0.48
N ASN A 66 -5.00 -13.55 -0.57
CA ASN A 66 -4.33 -12.96 0.57
C ASN A 66 -3.90 -11.52 0.24
N MET A 67 -3.98 -10.65 1.24
CA MET A 67 -3.34 -9.33 1.22
C MET A 67 -2.81 -9.02 2.61
N LEU A 68 -1.97 -8.00 2.72
CA LEU A 68 -1.47 -7.53 4.01
C LEU A 68 -2.26 -6.31 4.47
N LEU A 69 -2.51 -6.20 5.77
CA LEU A 69 -2.80 -4.93 6.42
C LEU A 69 -1.50 -4.42 7.03
N VAL A 70 -1.05 -3.26 6.59
CA VAL A 70 0.24 -2.68 6.95
C VAL A 70 0.05 -1.35 7.66
N ARG A 71 0.93 -1.02 8.60
CA ARG A 71 1.08 0.33 9.14
C ARG A 71 2.12 1.07 8.34
N MET A 72 1.79 2.27 7.87
CA MET A 72 2.73 3.15 7.17
C MET A 72 2.84 4.49 7.87
N THR A 73 4.07 4.93 8.13
CA THR A 73 4.38 6.27 8.64
C THR A 73 4.54 7.23 7.46
N LEU A 74 3.53 8.07 7.22
CA LEU A 74 3.49 8.91 6.04
C LEU A 74 4.26 10.23 6.18
N GLY A 75 4.48 10.71 7.42
CA GLY A 75 5.14 11.98 7.67
C GLY A 75 4.52 13.14 6.87
N ASN A 76 5.38 13.95 6.25
CA ASN A 76 4.98 14.99 5.31
C ASN A 76 4.70 14.40 3.91
N ILE A 77 3.47 14.56 3.43
CA ILE A 77 2.98 13.92 2.20
C ILE A 77 3.13 14.86 0.99
N TYR A 78 3.75 14.37 -0.09
CA TYR A 78 3.65 14.99 -1.40
C TYR A 78 2.37 14.55 -2.13
N LEU A 79 1.51 15.51 -2.48
CA LEU A 79 0.25 15.25 -3.19
C LEU A 79 0.44 15.20 -4.71
N VAL A 80 0.09 14.05 -5.31
CA VAL A 80 -0.04 13.86 -6.75
C VAL A 80 -1.52 13.91 -7.12
N ASN A 81 -1.92 14.97 -7.82
CA ASN A 81 -3.31 15.22 -8.21
C ASN A 81 -3.47 15.53 -9.70
N ASP A 82 -2.39 15.40 -10.49
CA ASP A 82 -2.39 15.62 -11.94
C ASP A 82 -1.39 14.70 -12.66
N THR A 83 -1.49 14.68 -13.99
CA THR A 83 -0.64 13.84 -14.86
C THR A 83 0.82 14.30 -14.88
N GLU A 84 1.08 15.60 -14.80
CA GLU A 84 2.43 16.17 -14.87
C GLU A 84 3.26 15.74 -13.66
N LYS A 85 2.71 15.91 -12.45
CA LYS A 85 3.33 15.44 -11.20
C LYS A 85 3.56 13.94 -11.22
N ARG A 86 2.58 13.16 -11.69
CA ARG A 86 2.72 11.69 -11.81
C ARG A 86 3.88 11.32 -12.74
N GLN A 87 3.99 12.00 -13.89
CA GLN A 87 5.09 11.76 -14.84
C GLN A 87 6.45 12.17 -14.25
N ALA A 88 6.52 13.29 -13.53
CA ALA A 88 7.75 13.78 -12.91
C ALA A 88 8.36 12.80 -11.91
N ILE A 89 7.53 12.04 -11.19
CA ILE A 89 8.00 11.07 -10.18
C ILE A 89 7.98 9.61 -10.65
N ARG A 90 7.62 9.33 -11.91
CA ARG A 90 7.40 7.96 -12.41
C ARG A 90 8.61 7.03 -12.19
N ASN A 91 9.82 7.58 -12.25
CA ASN A 91 11.07 6.82 -12.06
C ASN A 91 11.74 7.09 -10.71
N ALA A 92 11.06 7.80 -9.79
CA ALA A 92 11.64 8.19 -8.52
C ALA A 92 11.82 6.99 -7.57
N SER A 93 12.83 7.06 -6.71
CA SER A 93 13.06 6.14 -5.59
C SER A 93 12.97 6.86 -4.23
N GLN A 94 12.46 8.10 -4.24
CA GLN A 94 12.24 8.96 -3.08
C GLN A 94 11.18 10.02 -3.43
N PRO A 95 10.52 10.63 -2.44
CA PRO A 95 9.64 11.77 -2.68
C PRO A 95 10.39 12.97 -3.31
N PRO A 96 9.69 13.91 -3.96
CA PRO A 96 10.30 15.15 -4.42
C PRO A 96 10.98 15.94 -3.29
N ALA A 97 12.03 16.69 -3.64
CA ALA A 97 12.75 17.57 -2.71
C ALA A 97 12.33 19.05 -2.85
N VAL A 98 11.28 19.32 -3.64
CA VAL A 98 10.75 20.66 -3.87
C VAL A 98 9.22 20.66 -3.80
N ASP A 99 8.65 21.80 -3.40
CA ASP A 99 7.21 22.03 -3.40
C ASP A 99 6.70 22.40 -4.82
N ASN A 100 5.41 22.71 -4.94
CA ASN A 100 4.80 23.08 -6.23
C ASN A 100 5.35 24.40 -6.82
N ASN A 101 6.06 25.21 -6.02
CA ASN A 101 6.69 26.46 -6.45
C ASN A 101 8.20 26.29 -6.71
N GLY A 102 8.71 25.06 -6.65
CA GLY A 102 10.13 24.75 -6.79
C GLY A 102 10.98 25.11 -5.58
N GLN A 103 10.38 25.43 -4.43
CA GLN A 103 11.12 25.73 -3.21
C GLN A 103 11.57 24.44 -2.52
N PRO A 104 12.79 24.40 -1.96
CA PRO A 104 13.26 23.23 -1.22
C PRO A 104 12.30 22.84 -0.10
N THR A 105 11.95 21.56 -0.06
CA THR A 105 11.10 20.97 0.98
C THR A 105 11.47 19.51 1.18
N THR A 106 11.00 18.91 2.26
CA THR A 106 11.23 17.48 2.54
C THR A 106 9.88 16.80 2.69
N TYR A 107 9.63 15.83 1.82
CA TYR A 107 8.50 14.92 1.92
C TYR A 107 9.00 13.53 2.30
N ASP A 108 8.20 12.82 3.09
CA ASP A 108 8.49 11.47 3.58
C ASP A 108 7.76 10.39 2.75
N SER A 109 6.67 10.78 2.10
CA SER A 109 5.83 9.88 1.29
C SER A 109 5.14 10.63 0.15
N VAL A 110 4.50 9.85 -0.72
CA VAL A 110 3.62 10.36 -1.78
C VAL A 110 2.22 9.83 -1.55
N MET A 111 1.21 10.69 -1.74
CA MET A 111 -0.18 10.28 -1.86
C MET A 111 -0.70 10.69 -3.24
N SER A 112 -1.29 9.73 -3.93
CA SER A 112 -2.09 10.02 -5.11
C SER A 112 -3.55 10.11 -4.75
N ASP A 113 -4.19 11.21 -5.13
CA ASP A 113 -5.66 11.32 -5.25
C ASP A 113 -6.05 11.52 -6.73
N PHE A 114 -5.14 11.12 -7.63
CA PHE A 114 -5.31 11.27 -9.06
C PHE A 114 -6.43 10.35 -9.55
N ARG A 115 -7.46 10.97 -10.13
CA ARG A 115 -8.55 10.25 -10.78
C ARG A 115 -8.12 9.88 -12.18
N ASP A 116 -7.96 8.59 -12.42
CA ASP A 116 -7.68 8.09 -13.74
C ASP A 116 -8.96 7.43 -14.28
N GLU A 117 -9.49 7.92 -15.40
CA GLU A 117 -10.69 7.33 -16.03
C GLU A 117 -10.52 5.84 -16.32
N LYS A 118 -9.27 5.38 -16.52
CA LYS A 118 -8.95 3.97 -16.77
C LYS A 118 -8.78 3.14 -15.51
N TYR A 119 -8.30 3.72 -14.40
CA TYR A 119 -7.93 2.97 -13.18
C TYR A 119 -8.79 3.31 -11.95
N GLY A 120 -9.79 4.18 -12.11
CA GLY A 120 -10.76 4.55 -11.07
C GLY A 120 -10.28 5.63 -10.11
N VAL A 121 -11.02 5.79 -9.02
CA VAL A 121 -10.77 6.78 -7.95
C VAL A 121 -10.31 6.02 -6.71
N PHE A 122 -9.02 5.71 -6.65
CA PHE A 122 -8.42 5.11 -5.47
C PHE A 122 -7.25 5.95 -5.01
N ARG A 123 -7.26 6.30 -3.72
CA ARG A 123 -6.09 6.90 -3.10
C ARG A 123 -5.05 5.84 -2.84
N GLU A 124 -3.86 6.09 -3.34
CA GLU A 124 -2.68 5.25 -3.17
C GLU A 124 -1.62 6.03 -2.40
N PHE A 125 -0.95 5.35 -1.48
CA PHE A 125 0.05 5.91 -0.58
C PHE A 125 1.35 5.16 -0.79
N ILE A 126 2.44 5.90 -0.96
CA ILE A 126 3.72 5.35 -1.36
C ILE A 126 4.80 5.83 -0.39
N VAL A 127 5.46 4.87 0.25
CA VAL A 127 6.66 5.11 1.05
C VAL A 127 7.89 4.54 0.35
N TYR A 128 9.04 5.18 0.52
CA TYR A 128 10.27 4.87 -0.22
C TYR A 128 11.40 4.35 0.67
N LYS A 129 11.10 4.09 1.95
CA LYS A 129 12.01 3.42 2.89
C LYS A 129 11.29 2.21 3.48
N GLU A 130 11.99 1.10 3.56
CA GLU A 130 11.46 -0.17 4.10
C GLU A 130 10.99 -0.02 5.55
N THR A 131 11.70 0.81 6.33
CA THR A 131 11.38 1.11 7.73
C THR A 131 10.10 1.94 7.92
N GLN A 132 9.51 2.50 6.85
CA GLN A 132 8.25 3.24 6.92
C GLN A 132 7.02 2.33 6.76
N CYS A 133 7.19 1.02 6.58
CA CYS A 133 6.08 0.10 6.37
C CYS A 133 6.25 -1.17 7.20
N TYR A 134 5.32 -1.39 8.13
CA TYR A 134 5.28 -2.58 8.97
C TYR A 134 4.10 -3.48 8.58
N PRO A 135 4.33 -4.70 8.06
CA PRO A 135 3.26 -5.65 7.78
C PRO A 135 2.77 -6.30 9.07
N GLU A 136 1.56 -5.94 9.51
CA GLU A 136 1.06 -6.34 10.82
C GLU A 136 0.11 -7.54 10.76
N TYR A 137 -0.76 -7.59 9.74
CA TYR A 137 -1.73 -8.68 9.60
C TYR A 137 -1.71 -9.27 8.19
N ILE A 138 -1.89 -10.59 8.12
CA ILE A 138 -2.29 -11.28 6.89
C ILE A 138 -3.82 -11.37 6.89
N ILE A 139 -4.44 -10.85 5.82
CA ILE A 139 -5.87 -10.98 5.56
C ILE A 139 -6.06 -12.08 4.54
N GLU A 140 -6.84 -13.09 4.91
CA GLU A 140 -7.30 -14.14 4.01
C GLU A 140 -8.79 -13.95 3.69
N TYR A 141 -9.13 -13.99 2.40
CA TYR A 141 -10.50 -13.77 1.93
C TYR A 141 -10.81 -14.57 0.67
N LYS A 142 -12.11 -14.71 0.37
CA LYS A 142 -12.61 -15.25 -0.90
C LYS A 142 -13.34 -14.17 -1.68
N ARG A 143 -13.16 -14.14 -3.00
CA ARG A 143 -13.94 -13.26 -3.89
C ARG A 143 -15.32 -13.89 -4.10
N VAL A 144 -16.38 -13.20 -3.71
CA VAL A 144 -17.76 -13.63 -3.98
C VAL A 144 -18.25 -12.94 -5.24
N PHE A 145 -18.59 -13.74 -6.26
CA PHE A 145 -19.20 -13.25 -7.50
C PHE A 145 -20.71 -13.45 -7.42
N ASN A 146 -21.48 -12.37 -7.24
CA ASN A 146 -22.92 -12.44 -7.39
C ASN A 146 -23.28 -12.38 -8.88
N SER A 147 -23.95 -13.41 -9.38
CA SER A 147 -24.40 -13.52 -10.77
C SER A 147 -25.45 -12.46 -11.20
N SER A 148 -25.84 -11.54 -10.31
CA SER A 148 -26.84 -10.50 -10.57
C SER A 148 -26.34 -9.06 -10.32
N SER A 149 -25.12 -8.87 -9.82
CA SER A 149 -24.53 -7.53 -9.61
C SER A 149 -23.01 -7.66 -9.44
N SER A 150 -22.25 -6.80 -10.12
CA SER A 150 -20.78 -6.72 -10.14
C SER A 150 -20.15 -6.26 -8.81
N THR A 151 -20.74 -6.64 -7.67
CA THR A 151 -20.30 -6.23 -6.34
C THR A 151 -19.47 -7.35 -5.71
N PHE A 152 -18.19 -7.07 -5.48
CA PHE A 152 -17.31 -7.96 -4.74
C PHE A 152 -17.63 -7.89 -3.24
N ILE A 153 -18.06 -9.00 -2.67
CA ILE A 153 -18.23 -9.12 -1.21
C ILE A 153 -17.03 -9.90 -0.69
N PHE A 154 -16.33 -9.33 0.30
CA PHE A 154 -15.22 -9.98 0.99
C PHE A 154 -15.75 -10.69 2.24
N SER A 155 -15.50 -11.99 2.36
CA SER A 155 -15.64 -12.71 3.63
C SER A 155 -14.26 -12.91 4.21
N ILE A 156 -13.96 -12.23 5.33
CA ILE A 156 -12.69 -12.34 6.06
C ILE A 156 -12.79 -13.57 6.96
N PHE A 157 -11.93 -14.56 6.74
CA PHE A 157 -12.00 -15.81 7.50
C PHE A 157 -11.01 -15.87 8.67
N ASN A 158 -9.88 -15.14 8.63
CA ASN A 158 -8.92 -15.08 9.73
C ASN A 158 -8.06 -13.79 9.66
N PHE A 159 -7.78 -13.18 10.82
CA PHE A 159 -6.60 -12.33 11.02
C PHE A 159 -5.50 -13.21 11.61
N ILE A 160 -4.51 -13.59 10.81
CA ILE A 160 -3.36 -14.34 11.31
C ILE A 160 -2.27 -13.33 11.64
N VAL A 161 -1.90 -13.27 12.93
CA VAL A 161 -0.62 -12.92 13.61
C VAL A 161 -0.96 -12.18 14.94
N PRO A 162 -0.49 -12.67 16.11
CA PRO A 162 0.91 -12.94 16.39
C PRO A 162 1.24 -14.39 16.77
N LEU A 163 2.12 -15.05 16.01
CA LEU A 163 2.94 -16.11 16.58
C LEU A 163 4.16 -15.45 17.23
N ILE A 164 3.98 -15.02 18.48
CA ILE A 164 5.11 -14.87 19.40
C ILE A 164 5.61 -16.30 19.68
N VAL A 165 6.74 -16.68 19.07
CA VAL A 165 7.65 -17.73 19.55
C VAL A 165 9.07 -17.19 19.32
N LEU A 166 9.59 -16.35 20.23
CA LEU A 166 10.44 -16.66 21.40
C LEU A 166 11.90 -17.02 21.05
N ASN A 167 12.86 -16.24 21.57
CA ASN A 167 13.71 -16.73 22.64
C ASN A 167 14.39 -15.60 23.43
N LEU A 168 14.36 -15.81 24.74
CA LEU A 168 15.18 -15.17 25.78
C LEU A 168 16.66 -15.17 25.37
N LEU A 169 17.29 -14.01 25.47
CA LEU A 169 18.52 -13.80 26.23
C LEU A 169 18.41 -12.45 26.95
#